data_AF-A0A183KPL0-F1
#
_entry.id   AF-A0A183KPL0-F1
#
_cell.length_a   1.000
_cell.length_b   1.000
_cell.length_c   1.000
_cell.angle_alpha   90.00
_cell.angle_beta   90.00
_cell.angle_gamma   90.00
#
_symmetry.space_group_name_H-M   'P 1'
#
loop_
_entity.id
_entity.type
_entity.pdbx_description
1 polymer ?
#
loop_
_entity_poly.entity_id
_entity_poly.type
_entity_poly.pdbx_seq_one_letter_code
_entity_poly.pdbx_strand_id
1 'polypeptide(L)'
;MLLPLTTAEKWTENVKAHTEHTEANKQVKKNRANKQKCMEDLVWTGEKAARDVNMKKLCNTTKNRAGKYSKPERPVNNEDRKPMTEIREQRNRWVEYFEELFNRPAPPNSPDT
;
A
#
# COMPACT_ATOMS: atom_id res chain seq x y z
N MET A 1 -24.30 -14.16 72.86
CA MET A 1 -24.78 -13.98 71.47
C MET A 1 -23.95 -12.87 70.82
N LEU A 2 -23.14 -13.18 69.79
CA LEU A 2 -22.26 -12.22 69.08
C LEU A 2 -22.23 -12.48 67.56
N LEU A 3 -23.40 -12.75 66.94
CA LEU A 3 -23.52 -13.08 65.51
C LEU A 3 -23.79 -11.91 64.52
N PRO A 4 -24.27 -10.70 64.91
CA PRO A 4 -24.64 -9.70 63.91
C PRO A 4 -23.45 -8.95 63.29
N LEU A 5 -22.36 -8.75 64.03
CA LEU A 5 -21.19 -7.99 63.56
C LEU A 5 -20.44 -8.74 62.44
N THR A 6 -20.24 -10.04 62.63
CA THR A 6 -19.49 -10.91 61.68
C THR A 6 -20.23 -11.10 60.36
N THR A 7 -21.56 -11.02 60.37
CA THR A 7 -22.39 -11.11 59.16
C THR A 7 -22.32 -9.82 58.33
N ALA A 8 -22.26 -8.66 58.99
CA ALA A 8 -22.10 -7.37 58.34
C ALA A 8 -20.71 -7.21 57.71
N GLU A 9 -19.65 -7.65 58.40
CA GLU A 9 -18.27 -7.66 57.88
C GLU A 9 -18.18 -8.49 56.59
N LYS A 10 -18.71 -9.72 56.59
CA LYS A 10 -18.72 -10.60 55.42
C LYS A 10 -19.50 -10.04 54.24
N TRP A 11 -20.60 -9.34 54.49
CA TRP A 11 -21.37 -8.64 53.46
C TRP A 11 -20.55 -7.51 52.83
N THR A 12 -19.83 -6.74 53.65
CA THR A 12 -19.01 -5.61 53.22
C THR A 12 -17.84 -6.08 52.36
N GLU A 13 -17.17 -7.17 52.75
CA GLU A 13 -16.12 -7.80 51.95
C GLU A 13 -16.62 -8.30 50.59
N ASN A 14 -17.80 -8.93 50.54
CA ASN A 14 -18.38 -9.42 49.28
C ASN A 14 -18.73 -8.27 48.33
N VAL A 15 -19.32 -7.18 48.84
CA VAL A 15 -19.60 -5.97 48.06
C VAL A 15 -18.30 -5.33 47.54
N LYS A 16 -17.25 -5.29 48.36
CA LYS A 16 -15.93 -4.78 47.94
C LYS A 16 -15.31 -5.63 46.84
N ALA A 17 -15.28 -6.95 47.02
CA ALA A 17 -14.75 -7.89 46.04
C ALA A 17 -15.52 -7.83 44.70
N HIS A 18 -16.85 -7.69 44.75
CA HIS A 18 -17.67 -7.52 43.55
C HIS A 18 -17.35 -6.22 42.79
N THR A 19 -17.10 -5.13 43.52
CA THR A 19 -16.73 -3.83 42.96
C THR A 19 -15.34 -3.88 42.32
N GLU A 20 -14.36 -4.47 43.00
CA GLU A 20 -12.98 -4.67 42.48
C GLU A 20 -12.98 -5.52 41.22
N HIS A 21 -13.73 -6.64 41.21
CA HIS A 21 -13.86 -7.50 40.04
C HIS A 21 -14.48 -6.76 38.84
N THR A 22 -15.48 -5.92 39.09
CA THR A 22 -16.12 -5.11 38.05
C THR A 22 -15.13 -4.11 37.44
N GLU A 23 -14.33 -3.44 38.28
CA GLU A 23 -13.34 -2.47 37.81
C GLU A 23 -12.19 -3.14 37.05
N ALA A 24 -11.68 -4.27 37.55
CA ALA A 24 -10.68 -5.07 36.85
C ALA A 24 -11.18 -5.53 35.47
N ASN A 25 -12.43 -5.99 35.36
CA ASN A 25 -13.02 -6.43 34.10
C ASN A 25 -13.15 -5.28 33.08
N LYS A 26 -13.47 -4.05 33.52
CA LYS A 26 -13.45 -2.87 32.65
C LYS A 26 -12.05 -2.59 32.10
N GLN A 27 -11.03 -2.65 32.96
CA GLN A 27 -9.64 -2.43 32.54
C GLN A 27 -9.17 -3.48 31.53
N VAL A 28 -9.52 -4.75 31.76
CA VAL A 28 -9.22 -5.86 30.82
C VAL A 28 -9.86 -5.61 29.47
N LYS A 29 -11.13 -5.19 29.42
CA LYS A 29 -11.82 -4.85 28.15
C LYS A 29 -11.13 -3.70 27.41
N LYS A 30 -10.73 -2.65 28.13
CA LYS A 30 -9.99 -1.53 27.55
C LYS A 30 -8.63 -1.95 26.99
N ASN A 31 -7.89 -2.78 27.73
CA ASN A 31 -6.60 -3.32 27.26
C ASN A 31 -6.79 -4.18 26.01
N ARG A 32 -7.79 -5.05 25.99
CA ARG A 32 -8.12 -5.88 24.82
C ARG A 32 -8.36 -5.03 23.57
N ALA A 33 -9.16 -3.96 23.68
CA ALA A 33 -9.43 -3.06 22.57
C ALA A 33 -8.16 -2.35 22.06
N ASN A 34 -7.33 -1.83 22.98
CA ASN A 34 -6.07 -1.19 22.62
C ASN A 34 -5.09 -2.15 21.93
N LYS A 35 -5.00 -3.40 22.42
CA LYS A 35 -4.15 -4.43 21.83
C LYS A 35 -4.61 -4.81 20.42
N GLN A 36 -5.92 -4.91 20.20
CA GLN A 36 -6.48 -5.17 18.88
C GLN A 36 -6.12 -4.06 17.90
N LYS A 37 -6.31 -2.79 18.29
CA LYS A 37 -5.95 -1.64 17.45
C LYS A 37 -4.46 -1.63 17.07
N CYS A 38 -3.58 -1.92 18.03
CA CYS A 38 -2.15 -2.03 17.77
C CYS A 38 -1.83 -3.15 16.77
N MET A 39 -2.51 -4.30 16.89
CA MET A 39 -2.33 -5.40 15.95
C MET A 39 -2.78 -5.03 14.53
N GLU A 40 -3.91 -4.34 14.38
CA GLU A 40 -4.42 -3.87 13.09
C GLU A 40 -3.45 -2.87 12.43
N ASP A 41 -2.90 -1.93 13.19
CA ASP A 41 -1.90 -0.96 12.70
C ASP A 41 -0.61 -1.65 12.22
N LEU A 42 -0.16 -2.69 12.94
CA LEU A 42 1.00 -3.50 12.56
C LEU A 42 0.74 -4.30 11.28
N VAL A 43 -0.41 -4.95 11.18
CA VAL A 43 -0.81 -5.71 9.98
C VAL A 43 -0.86 -4.78 8.77
N TRP A 44 -1.54 -3.63 8.91
CA TRP A 44 -1.62 -2.63 7.84
C TRP A 44 -0.25 -2.13 7.38
N THR A 45 0.65 -1.85 8.33
CA THR A 45 2.02 -1.40 8.03
C THR A 45 2.82 -2.48 7.29
N GLY A 46 2.69 -3.74 7.72
CA GLY A 46 3.33 -4.88 7.07
C GLY A 46 2.84 -5.09 5.63
N GLU A 47 1.53 -5.01 5.40
CA GLU A 47 0.95 -5.11 4.06
C GLU A 47 1.43 -4.00 3.13
N LYS A 48 1.43 -2.75 3.61
CA LYS A 48 1.92 -1.60 2.84
C LYS A 48 3.39 -1.78 2.45
N ALA A 49 4.24 -2.16 3.41
CA ALA A 49 5.65 -2.43 3.15
C ALA A 49 5.85 -3.56 2.12
N ALA A 50 5.08 -4.65 2.20
CA ALA A 50 5.14 -5.75 1.24
C ALA A 50 4.74 -5.30 -0.18
N ARG A 51 3.70 -4.47 -0.30
CA ARG A 51 3.29 -3.88 -1.59
C ARG A 51 4.39 -2.99 -2.18
N ASP A 52 5.01 -2.13 -1.37
CA ASP A 52 6.09 -1.25 -1.82
C ASP A 52 7.33 -2.05 -2.27
N VAL A 53 7.69 -3.11 -1.54
CA VAL A 53 8.77 -4.03 -1.94
C VAL A 53 8.45 -4.72 -3.27
N ASN A 54 7.21 -5.19 -3.47
CA ASN A 54 6.78 -5.79 -4.72
C ASN A 54 6.84 -4.79 -5.89
N MET A 55 6.39 -3.55 -5.69
CA MET A 55 6.49 -2.48 -6.69
C MET A 55 7.95 -2.17 -7.06
N LYS A 56 8.84 -2.11 -6.06
CA LYS A 56 10.29 -1.94 -6.30
C LYS A 56 10.87 -3.09 -7.12
N LYS A 57 10.47 -4.33 -6.83
CA LYS A 57 10.90 -5.52 -7.60
C LYS A 57 10.38 -5.46 -9.05
N LEU A 58 9.12 -5.08 -9.26
CA LEU A 58 8.54 -4.90 -10.59
C LEU A 58 9.31 -3.83 -11.37
N CYS A 59 9.53 -2.66 -10.78
CA CYS A 59 10.29 -1.57 -11.42
C CYS A 59 11.72 -2.00 -11.80
N ASN A 60 12.44 -2.69 -10.90
CA ASN A 60 13.77 -3.21 -11.18
C ASN A 60 13.75 -4.26 -12.31
N THR A 61 12.76 -5.13 -12.34
CA THR A 61 12.60 -6.14 -13.39
C THR A 61 12.32 -5.49 -14.75
N THR A 62 11.44 -4.48 -14.79
CA THR A 62 11.15 -3.70 -16.00
C THR A 62 12.39 -2.94 -16.48
N LYS A 63 13.15 -2.31 -15.57
CA LYS A 63 14.41 -1.64 -15.89
C LYS A 63 15.45 -2.59 -16.48
N ASN A 64 15.58 -3.80 -15.91
CA ASN A 64 16.44 -4.84 -16.45
C ASN A 64 15.99 -5.34 -17.83
N ARG A 65 14.68 -5.51 -18.06
CA ARG A 65 14.15 -5.87 -19.39
C ARG A 65 14.43 -4.77 -20.41
N ALA A 66 14.10 -3.52 -20.10
CA ALA A 66 14.36 -2.37 -20.97
C ALA A 66 15.86 -2.21 -21.30
N GLY A 67 16.75 -2.44 -20.32
CA GLY A 67 18.20 -2.41 -20.54
C GLY A 67 18.72 -3.51 -21.46
N LYS A 68 18.13 -4.73 -21.40
CA LYS A 68 18.47 -5.84 -22.30
C LYS A 68 18.05 -5.59 -23.76
N TYR A 69 16.99 -4.81 -23.99
CA TYR A 69 16.55 -4.37 -25.32
C TYR A 69 17.18 -3.05 -25.80
N SER A 70 18.19 -2.53 -25.09
CA SER A 70 18.83 -1.23 -25.43
C SER A 70 19.63 -1.23 -26.74
N LYS A 71 19.88 -2.40 -27.31
CA LYS A 71 20.42 -2.54 -28.67
C LYS A 71 19.31 -3.07 -29.58
N PRO A 72 18.79 -2.26 -30.52
CA PRO A 72 17.95 -2.78 -31.59
C PRO A 72 18.71 -3.86 -32.35
N GLU A 73 18.13 -5.05 -32.51
CA GLU A 73 18.69 -6.11 -33.37
C GLU A 73 18.75 -5.67 -34.85
N ARG A 74 17.95 -4.65 -35.20
CA ARG A 74 17.96 -3.99 -36.50
C ARG A 74 18.09 -2.47 -36.31
N PRO A 75 19.00 -1.79 -37.01
CA PRO A 75 19.08 -0.32 -36.99
C PRO A 75 17.74 0.30 -37.38
N VAL A 76 17.29 1.30 -36.62
CA VAL A 76 16.14 2.12 -37.02
C VAL A 76 16.67 3.13 -38.02
N ASN A 77 16.03 3.25 -39.18
CA ASN A 77 16.46 4.21 -40.19
C ASN A 77 15.78 5.57 -39.98
N ASN A 78 16.51 6.65 -40.27
CA ASN A 78 15.92 7.98 -40.38
C ASN A 78 15.06 8.11 -41.66
N GLU A 79 14.38 9.25 -41.86
CA GLU A 79 13.61 9.53 -43.08
C GLU A 79 14.45 9.41 -44.37
N ASP A 80 15.76 9.67 -44.28
CA ASP A 80 16.74 9.53 -45.36
C ASP A 80 17.24 8.08 -45.56
N ARG A 81 16.61 7.09 -44.92
CA ARG A 81 16.99 5.67 -44.93
C ARG A 81 18.41 5.38 -44.42
N LYS A 82 19.04 6.29 -43.67
CA LYS A 82 20.34 6.03 -43.02
C LYS A 82 20.14 5.30 -41.68
N PRO A 83 20.97 4.30 -41.36
CA PRO A 83 20.96 3.64 -40.05
C PRO A 83 21.23 4.65 -38.94
N MET A 84 20.27 4.87 -38.04
CA MET A 84 20.48 5.66 -36.82
C MET A 84 21.24 4.80 -35.82
N THR A 85 22.56 4.99 -35.76
CA THR A 85 23.47 4.33 -34.83
C THR A 85 23.57 5.06 -33.48
N GLU A 86 23.08 6.29 -33.37
CA GLU A 86 23.08 7.06 -32.12
C GLU A 86 21.79 6.87 -31.32
N ILE A 87 21.89 6.17 -30.17
CA ILE A 87 20.82 5.95 -29.18
C ILE A 87 20.13 7.28 -28.77
N ARG A 88 20.86 8.39 -28.80
CA ARG A 88 20.35 9.73 -28.46
C ARG A 88 19.31 10.22 -29.48
N GLU A 89 19.58 10.05 -30.77
CA GLU A 89 18.66 10.45 -31.84
C GLU A 89 17.41 9.56 -31.85
N GLN A 90 17.55 8.26 -31.61
CA GLN A 90 16.40 7.36 -31.44
C GLN A 90 15.51 7.81 -30.28
N ARG A 91 16.09 8.18 -29.13
CA ARG A 91 15.32 8.68 -27.98
C ARG A 91 14.57 9.96 -28.29
N ASN A 92 15.19 10.92 -28.96
CA ASN A 92 14.54 12.17 -29.33
C ASN A 92 13.32 11.92 -30.24
N ARG A 93 13.45 11.02 -31.22
CA ARG A 93 12.34 10.61 -32.08
C ARG A 93 11.22 9.89 -31.34
N TRP A 94 11.56 9.05 -30.36
CA TRP A 94 10.55 8.43 -29.50
C TRP A 94 9.80 9.47 -28.67
N VAL A 95 10.50 10.49 -28.14
CA VAL A 95 9.87 11.59 -27.41
C VAL A 95 8.91 12.36 -28.31
N GLU A 96 9.33 12.76 -29.52
CA GLU A 96 8.49 13.46 -30.50
C GLU A 96 7.24 12.64 -30.88
N TYR A 97 7.42 11.35 -31.19
CA TYR A 97 6.30 10.46 -31.53
C TYR A 97 5.29 10.30 -30.39
N PHE A 98 5.77 10.16 -29.15
CA PHE A 98 4.89 10.07 -27.99
C PHE A 98 4.19 11.40 -27.69
N GLU A 99 4.87 12.53 -27.84
CA GLU A 99 4.24 13.85 -27.73
C GLU A 99 3.17 14.05 -28.79
N GLU A 100 3.41 13.69 -30.05
CA GLU A 100 2.39 13.75 -31.09
C GLU A 100 1.20 12.84 -30.76
N LEU A 101 1.46 11.61 -30.31
CA LEU A 101 0.41 10.64 -29.97
C LEU A 101 -0.49 11.12 -28.82
N PHE A 102 0.09 11.70 -27.76
CA PHE A 102 -0.67 12.16 -26.58
C PHE A 102 -1.32 13.53 -26.77
N ASN A 103 -0.78 14.37 -27.65
CA ASN A 103 -1.35 15.67 -27.97
C ASN A 103 -2.28 15.64 -29.20
N ARG A 104 -2.39 14.48 -29.89
CA ARG A 104 -3.30 14.30 -31.01
C ARG A 104 -4.75 14.46 -30.51
N PRO A 105 -5.50 15.45 -31.00
CA PRO A 105 -6.90 15.60 -30.63
C PRO A 105 -7.69 14.39 -31.12
N ALA A 106 -8.72 14.00 -30.36
CA ALA A 106 -9.62 12.93 -30.75
C ALA A 106 -10.15 13.21 -32.17
N PRO A 107 -10.19 12.20 -33.06
CA PRO A 107 -10.83 12.38 -34.35
C PRO A 107 -12.25 12.92 -34.12
N PRO A 108 -12.69 13.96 -34.84
CA PRO A 108 -14.07 14.40 -34.75
C PRO A 108 -14.95 13.19 -35.08
N ASN A 109 -15.91 12.91 -34.21
CA ASN A 109 -16.81 11.77 -34.30
C ASN A 109 -17.34 11.61 -35.74
N SER A 110 -17.41 10.36 -36.21
CA SER A 110 -18.03 10.02 -37.49
C SER A 110 -19.40 10.68 -37.63
N PRO A 111 -19.78 11.16 -38.83
CA PRO A 111 -21.05 11.83 -39.04
C PRO A 111 -22.20 10.89 -38.66
N ASP A 112 -23.10 11.39 -37.81
CA ASP A 112 -24.40 10.77 -37.56
C ASP A 112 -25.05 10.48 -38.92
N THR A 113 -25.29 9.21 -39.19
CA THR A 113 -26.13 8.78 -40.31
C THR A 113 -27.50 8.46 -39.75
#